data_AF-A0A0Q5S3M8-F1
#
_entry.id   AF-A0A0Q5S3M8-F1
#
_cell.length_a   1.000
_cell.length_b   1.000
_cell.length_c   1.000
_cell.angle_alpha   90.00
_cell.angle_beta   90.00
_cell.angle_gamma   90.00
#
_symmetry.space_group_name_H-M   'P 1'
#
loop_
_entity.id
_entity.type
_entity.pdbx_description
1 polymer ?
#
loop_
_entity_poly.entity_id
_entity_poly.type
_entity_poly.pdbx_seq_one_letter_code
_entity_poly.pdbx_strand_id
1 'polypeptide(L)'
;MYGDTNRLRAKATELRTVADELRGRARTMIDDAANVAWTSPAADALRARVTTTADDLGRRASQVDDAADALEQHARRVDEVKQAIEDAAAWVGERWNDAVHVARTVREFVEDVPANAVTGFMRVVSTVAAAAEDVVEGVASKVKVFYYEVAGVQVPEQKVIRAREIATAVPSTPVAGSKDWLDLKDTFVSRGWS
;
A
#
# COMPACT_ATOMS: atom_id res chain seq x y z
N MET A 1 -9.89 -7.23 11.03
CA MET A 1 -8.57 -6.58 10.86
C MET A 1 -7.57 -7.68 10.54
N TYR A 2 -6.75 -7.53 9.49
CA TYR A 2 -5.67 -8.47 9.17
C TYR A 2 -4.81 -8.69 10.43
N GLY A 3 -4.56 -9.96 10.76
CA GLY A 3 -4.20 -10.46 12.09
C GLY A 3 -3.22 -9.61 12.89
N ASP A 4 -3.37 -9.66 14.21
CA ASP A 4 -2.46 -9.05 15.17
C ASP A 4 -1.07 -9.71 15.06
N THR A 5 -0.17 -9.10 14.29
CA THR A 5 1.18 -9.63 14.00
C THR A 5 2.04 -9.64 15.26
N ASN A 6 1.69 -8.86 16.29
CA ASN A 6 2.35 -8.92 17.60
C ASN A 6 2.05 -10.23 18.32
N ARG A 7 0.83 -10.77 18.21
CA ARG A 7 0.51 -12.10 18.76
C ARG A 7 1.29 -13.20 18.07
N LEU A 8 1.49 -13.12 16.75
CA LEU A 8 2.31 -14.10 16.01
C LEU A 8 3.77 -14.05 16.44
N ARG A 9 4.33 -12.85 16.60
CA ARG A 9 5.70 -12.65 17.10
C ARG A 9 5.86 -13.14 18.53
N ALA A 10 4.92 -12.79 19.41
CA ALA A 10 4.91 -13.29 20.79
C ALA A 10 4.89 -14.82 20.81
N LYS A 11 4.06 -15.45 19.95
CA LYS A 11 4.01 -16.90 19.84
C LYS A 11 5.31 -17.51 19.32
N ALA A 12 5.97 -16.88 18.35
CA ALA A 12 7.28 -17.32 17.88
C ALA A 12 8.33 -17.27 19.00
N THR A 13 8.34 -16.21 19.82
CA THR A 13 9.21 -16.12 21.00
C THR A 13 8.92 -17.23 22.01
N GLU A 14 7.65 -17.52 22.31
CA GLU A 14 7.26 -18.64 23.18
C GLU A 14 7.78 -19.98 22.65
N LEU A 15 7.68 -20.23 21.34
CA LEU A 15 8.17 -21.46 20.73
C LEU A 15 9.69 -21.59 20.89
N ARG A 16 10.46 -20.52 20.70
CA ARG A 16 11.92 -20.56 20.92
C ARG A 16 12.28 -20.87 22.37
N THR A 17 11.55 -20.30 23.33
CA THR A 17 11.71 -20.68 24.75
C THR A 17 11.46 -22.17 24.96
N VAL A 18 10.42 -22.74 24.35
CA VAL A 18 10.14 -24.19 24.42
C VAL A 18 11.26 -25.01 23.78
N ALA A 19 11.80 -24.59 22.63
CA ALA A 19 12.93 -25.26 21.98
C ALA A 19 14.18 -25.27 22.87
N ASP A 20 14.48 -24.16 23.53
CA ASP A 20 15.59 -24.04 24.47
C ASP A 20 15.40 -24.90 25.72
N GLU A 21 14.18 -24.96 26.26
CA GLU A 21 13.84 -25.86 27.36
C GLU A 21 14.03 -27.34 26.98
N LEU A 22 13.62 -27.74 25.77
CA LEU A 22 13.81 -29.11 25.28
C LEU A 22 15.29 -29.47 25.17
N ARG A 23 16.12 -28.55 24.66
CA ARG A 23 17.59 -28.72 24.60
C ARG A 23 18.21 -28.76 25.99
N GLY A 24 17.75 -27.90 26.88
CA GLY A 24 18.19 -27.89 28.28
C GLY A 24 17.93 -29.23 28.96
N ARG A 25 16.71 -29.76 28.84
CA ARG A 25 16.36 -31.09 29.37
C ARG A 25 17.21 -32.20 28.75
N ALA A 26 17.43 -32.17 27.44
CA ALA A 26 18.27 -33.16 26.76
C ALA A 26 19.72 -33.17 27.31
N ARG A 27 20.31 -31.99 27.54
CA ARG A 27 21.65 -31.85 28.15
C ARG A 27 21.68 -32.39 29.58
N THR A 28 20.72 -31.99 30.42
CA THR A 28 20.62 -32.48 31.80
C THR A 28 20.51 -34.00 31.84
N MET A 29 19.70 -34.61 30.96
CA MET A 29 19.60 -36.08 30.90
C MET A 29 20.94 -36.75 30.57
N ILE A 30 21.70 -36.20 29.61
CA ILE A 30 23.03 -36.71 29.26
C ILE A 30 23.99 -36.58 30.44
N ASP A 31 24.02 -35.42 31.09
CA ASP A 31 24.88 -35.16 32.26
C ASP A 31 24.55 -36.11 33.42
N ASP A 32 23.26 -36.30 33.73
CA ASP A 32 22.80 -37.22 34.76
C ASP A 32 23.21 -38.67 34.46
N ALA A 33 23.11 -39.10 33.20
CA ALA A 33 23.51 -40.44 32.77
C ALA A 33 25.04 -40.65 32.81
N ALA A 34 25.82 -39.59 32.55
CA ALA A 34 27.28 -39.61 32.64
C ALA A 34 27.75 -39.69 34.10
N ASN A 35 27.01 -39.09 35.04
CA ASN A 35 27.32 -39.09 36.47
C ASN A 35 26.94 -40.40 37.20
N VAL A 36 26.35 -41.37 36.51
CA VAL A 36 26.07 -42.70 37.10
C VAL A 36 27.39 -43.41 37.40
N ALA A 37 27.69 -43.54 38.70
CA ALA A 37 28.97 -44.04 39.21
C ALA A 37 29.24 -45.53 38.94
N TRP A 38 28.22 -46.34 38.65
CA TRP A 38 28.43 -47.76 38.41
C TRP A 38 28.83 -48.04 36.95
N THR A 39 29.72 -49.01 36.76
CA THR A 39 30.13 -49.50 35.44
C THR A 39 29.61 -50.92 35.25
N SER A 40 28.66 -51.09 34.34
CA SER A 40 28.06 -52.39 34.03
C SER A 40 27.38 -52.34 32.65
N PRO A 41 27.09 -53.49 32.01
CA PRO A 41 26.32 -53.51 30.76
C PRO A 41 24.96 -52.81 30.86
N ALA A 42 24.33 -52.84 32.04
CA ALA A 42 23.09 -52.13 32.30
C ALA A 42 23.28 -50.60 32.33
N ALA A 43 24.42 -50.12 32.85
CA ALA A 43 24.80 -48.70 32.79
C ALA A 43 24.95 -48.24 31.34
N ASP A 44 25.62 -49.04 30.52
CA ASP A 44 25.87 -48.70 29.11
C ASP A 44 24.56 -48.67 28.32
N ALA A 45 23.66 -49.63 28.56
CA ALA A 45 22.33 -49.63 27.98
C ALA A 45 21.49 -48.40 28.39
N LEU A 46 21.58 -47.98 29.66
CA LEU A 46 20.94 -46.76 30.15
C LEU A 46 21.48 -45.53 29.42
N ARG A 47 22.80 -45.36 29.35
CA ARG A 47 23.45 -44.24 28.66
C ARG A 47 23.04 -44.18 27.19
N ALA A 48 23.07 -45.31 26.48
CA ALA A 48 22.65 -45.38 25.08
C ALA A 48 21.18 -44.97 24.87
N ARG A 49 20.28 -45.40 25.77
CA ARG A 49 18.86 -45.03 25.72
C ARG A 49 18.66 -43.54 26.01
N VAL A 50 19.41 -42.98 26.95
CA VAL A 50 19.40 -41.55 27.26
C VAL A 50 19.87 -40.73 26.06
N THR A 51 20.97 -41.11 25.42
CA THR A 51 21.46 -40.45 24.20
C THR A 51 20.39 -40.45 23.11
N THR A 52 19.78 -41.60 22.84
CA THR A 52 18.69 -41.70 21.85
C THR A 52 17.51 -40.77 22.17
N THR A 53 17.16 -40.66 23.46
CA THR A 53 16.06 -39.80 23.91
C THR A 53 16.43 -38.32 23.81
N ALA A 54 17.66 -37.96 24.18
CA ALA A 54 18.19 -36.60 24.04
C ALA A 54 18.23 -36.17 22.56
N ASP A 55 18.61 -37.07 21.66
CA ASP A 55 18.59 -36.83 20.21
C ASP A 55 17.16 -36.61 19.67
N ASP A 56 16.16 -37.35 20.17
CA ASP A 56 14.75 -37.10 19.83
C ASP A 56 14.28 -35.73 20.32
N LEU A 57 14.63 -35.34 21.55
CA LEU A 57 14.35 -34.00 22.08
C LEU A 57 15.03 -32.91 21.24
N GLY A 58 16.28 -33.13 20.82
CA GLY A 58 17.01 -32.22 19.94
C GLY A 58 16.30 -32.02 18.59
N ARG A 59 15.87 -33.12 17.95
CA ARG A 59 15.10 -33.04 16.70
C ARG A 59 13.77 -32.30 16.87
N ARG A 60 13.04 -32.55 17.97
CA ARG A 60 11.80 -31.84 18.28
C ARG A 60 12.04 -30.35 18.52
N ALA A 61 13.12 -29.98 19.22
CA ALA A 61 13.49 -28.59 19.43
C ALA A 61 13.73 -27.87 18.09
N SER A 62 14.43 -28.51 17.14
CA SER A 62 14.60 -27.97 15.79
C SER A 62 13.27 -27.76 15.06
N GLN A 63 12.34 -28.71 15.14
CA GLN A 63 11.01 -28.56 14.53
C GLN A 63 10.20 -27.40 15.14
N VAL A 64 10.40 -27.13 16.44
CA VAL A 64 9.78 -26.00 17.13
C VAL A 64 10.38 -24.66 16.67
N ASP A 65 11.70 -24.60 16.45
CA ASP A 65 12.35 -23.41 15.88
C ASP A 65 11.90 -23.16 14.43
N ASP A 66 11.79 -24.20 13.60
CA ASP A 66 11.28 -24.09 12.23
C ASP A 66 9.86 -23.48 12.23
N ALA A 67 9.01 -23.89 13.18
CA ALA A 67 7.68 -23.34 13.36
C ALA A 67 7.72 -21.86 13.81
N ALA A 68 8.63 -21.49 14.71
CA ALA A 68 8.82 -20.11 15.14
C ALA A 68 9.23 -19.21 13.96
N ASP A 69 10.18 -19.66 13.14
CA ASP A 69 10.64 -18.93 11.96
C ASP A 69 9.53 -18.76 10.91
N ALA A 70 8.70 -19.80 10.71
CA ALA A 70 7.54 -19.73 9.85
C ALA A 70 6.51 -18.67 10.32
N LEU A 71 6.26 -18.57 11.64
CA LEU A 71 5.38 -17.56 12.21
C LEU A 71 5.93 -16.14 12.01
N GLU A 72 7.23 -15.93 12.18
CA GLU A 72 7.85 -14.63 11.95
C GLU A 72 7.86 -14.22 10.48
N GLN A 73 8.12 -15.17 9.58
CA GLN A 73 8.00 -14.93 8.15
C GLN A 73 6.56 -14.56 7.77
N HIS A 74 5.56 -15.25 8.34
CA HIS A 74 4.17 -14.92 8.11
C HIS A 74 3.82 -13.52 8.65
N ALA A 75 4.26 -13.18 9.86
CA ALA A 75 4.04 -11.86 10.44
C ALA A 75 4.64 -10.73 9.56
N ARG A 76 5.85 -10.93 9.03
CA ARG A 76 6.49 -9.99 8.09
C ARG A 76 5.67 -9.80 6.82
N ARG A 77 5.24 -10.89 6.17
CA ARG A 77 4.41 -10.81 4.95
C ARG A 77 3.08 -10.09 5.20
N VAL A 78 2.46 -10.30 6.37
CA VAL A 78 1.23 -9.59 6.73
C VAL A 78 1.48 -8.09 6.88
N ASP A 79 2.57 -7.69 7.54
CA ASP A 79 2.92 -6.27 7.69
C ASP A 79 3.28 -5.63 6.34
N GLU A 80 3.96 -6.34 5.44
CA GLU A 80 4.22 -5.88 4.07
C GLU A 80 2.92 -5.60 3.29
N VAL A 81 1.92 -6.49 3.40
CA VAL A 81 0.61 -6.28 2.77
C VAL A 81 -0.14 -5.10 3.38
N LYS A 82 -0.07 -4.93 4.72
CA LYS A 82 -0.67 -3.77 5.39
C LYS A 82 -0.04 -2.47 4.90
N GLN A 83 1.28 -2.42 4.81
CA GLN A 83 2.00 -1.26 4.30
C GLN A 83 1.60 -0.96 2.85
N ALA A 84 1.52 -1.98 1.99
CA ALA A 84 1.11 -1.80 0.59
C ALA A 84 -0.32 -1.22 0.48
N ILE A 85 -1.23 -1.64 1.36
CA ILE A 85 -2.60 -1.10 1.44
C ILE A 85 -2.57 0.37 1.88
N GLU A 86 -1.79 0.72 2.90
CA GLU A 86 -1.66 2.09 3.39
C GLU A 86 -1.06 3.03 2.33
N ASP A 87 0.00 2.58 1.64
CA ASP A 87 0.62 3.32 0.56
C ASP A 87 -0.36 3.53 -0.61
N ALA A 88 -1.15 2.51 -0.94
CA ALA A 88 -2.19 2.62 -1.96
C ALA A 88 -3.31 3.57 -1.53
N ALA A 89 -3.73 3.53 -0.26
CA ALA A 89 -4.74 4.41 0.28
C ALA A 89 -4.30 5.88 0.25
N ALA A 90 -3.06 6.18 0.62
CA ALA A 90 -2.51 7.53 0.53
C ALA A 90 -2.44 8.01 -0.93
N TRP A 91 -1.87 7.18 -1.82
CA TRP A 91 -1.66 7.54 -3.22
C TRP A 91 -2.98 7.76 -4.00
N VAL A 92 -3.96 6.87 -3.81
CA VAL A 92 -5.29 7.00 -4.44
C VAL A 92 -6.08 8.11 -3.78
N GLY A 93 -6.05 8.19 -2.44
CA GLY A 93 -6.81 9.18 -1.68
C GLY A 93 -6.45 10.61 -2.07
N GLU A 94 -5.17 10.93 -2.23
CA GLU A 94 -4.71 12.24 -2.71
C GLU A 94 -5.29 12.57 -4.10
N ARG A 95 -5.16 11.66 -5.07
CA ARG A 95 -5.63 11.86 -6.45
C ARG A 95 -7.15 11.96 -6.55
N TRP A 96 -7.85 11.11 -5.79
CA TRP A 96 -9.30 11.15 -5.73
C TRP A 96 -9.78 12.47 -5.11
N ASN A 97 -9.13 12.95 -4.04
CA ASN A 97 -9.44 14.24 -3.44
C ASN A 97 -9.22 15.40 -4.43
N ASP A 98 -8.10 15.43 -5.17
CA ASP A 98 -7.87 16.45 -6.22
C ASP A 98 -8.94 16.37 -7.31
N ALA A 99 -9.23 15.16 -7.81
CA ALA A 99 -10.23 14.94 -8.85
C ALA A 99 -11.63 15.39 -8.41
N VAL A 100 -12.06 15.01 -7.20
CA VAL A 100 -13.36 15.42 -6.65
C VAL A 100 -13.40 16.93 -6.41
N HIS A 101 -12.31 17.52 -5.91
CA HIS A 101 -12.22 18.96 -5.73
C HIS A 101 -12.37 19.70 -7.07
N VAL A 102 -11.61 19.32 -8.09
CA VAL A 102 -11.70 19.90 -9.44
C VAL A 102 -13.10 19.70 -10.02
N ALA A 103 -13.64 18.48 -9.98
CA ALA A 103 -14.95 18.17 -10.54
C ALA A 103 -16.09 18.99 -9.89
N ARG A 104 -16.00 19.30 -8.60
CA ARG A 104 -17.01 20.06 -7.85
C ARG A 104 -16.85 21.58 -7.97
N THR A 105 -15.63 22.07 -8.13
CA THR A 105 -15.34 23.51 -8.06
C THR A 105 -15.09 24.15 -9.42
N VAL A 106 -14.93 23.34 -10.47
CA VAL A 106 -14.70 23.84 -11.83
C VAL A 106 -15.86 24.72 -12.30
N ARG A 107 -15.51 25.86 -12.89
CA ARG A 107 -16.43 26.77 -13.57
C ARG A 107 -16.08 26.85 -15.05
N GLU A 108 -17.12 26.95 -15.87
CA GLU A 108 -17.02 27.10 -17.32
C GLU A 108 -17.18 28.57 -17.68
N PHE A 109 -16.25 29.11 -18.47
CA PHE A 109 -16.27 30.50 -18.92
C PHE A 109 -16.33 30.58 -20.43
N VAL A 110 -17.07 31.59 -20.91
CA VAL A 110 -17.11 32.01 -22.31
C VAL A 110 -16.86 33.51 -22.32
N GLU A 111 -15.73 33.93 -22.88
CA GLU A 111 -15.32 35.34 -22.90
C GLU A 111 -14.81 35.74 -24.28
N ASP A 112 -15.01 37.01 -24.63
CA ASP A 112 -14.45 37.61 -25.84
C ASP A 112 -13.10 38.24 -25.49
N VAL A 113 -12.02 37.58 -25.89
CA VAL A 113 -10.64 38.03 -25.62
C VAL A 113 -9.95 38.47 -26.90
N PRO A 114 -8.97 39.40 -26.83
CA PRO A 114 -8.10 39.68 -27.97
C PRO A 114 -7.42 38.41 -28.50
N ALA A 115 -7.32 38.23 -29.82
CA ALA A 115 -6.75 37.02 -30.43
C ALA A 115 -5.33 36.68 -29.94
N ASN A 116 -4.55 37.69 -29.55
CA ASN A 116 -3.19 37.53 -29.02
C ASN A 116 -3.15 37.15 -27.52
N ALA A 117 -4.28 37.21 -26.80
CA ALA A 117 -4.42 36.81 -25.41
C ALA A 117 -4.88 35.36 -25.22
N VAL A 118 -5.12 34.63 -26.32
CA VAL A 118 -5.53 33.22 -26.28
C VAL A 118 -4.40 32.35 -25.72
N THR A 119 -4.68 31.66 -24.61
CA THR A 119 -3.74 30.72 -23.99
C THR A 119 -3.92 29.30 -24.54
N GLY A 120 -2.97 28.41 -24.28
CA GLY A 120 -3.06 27.00 -24.69
C GLY A 120 -4.20 26.20 -24.03
N PHE A 121 -4.88 26.77 -23.02
CA PHE A 121 -6.02 26.14 -22.35
C PHE A 121 -7.38 26.66 -22.86
N MET A 122 -7.36 27.69 -23.71
CA MET A 122 -8.55 28.28 -24.29
C MET A 122 -8.88 27.59 -25.61
N ARG A 123 -10.13 27.16 -25.76
CA ARG A 123 -10.67 26.68 -27.03
C ARG A 123 -11.39 27.83 -27.74
N VAL A 124 -10.90 28.23 -28.90
CA VAL A 124 -11.56 29.23 -29.75
C VAL A 124 -12.88 28.65 -30.28
N VAL A 125 -13.99 29.34 -29.98
CA VAL A 125 -15.35 28.94 -30.37
C VAL A 125 -15.76 29.64 -31.65
N SER A 126 -15.51 30.94 -31.75
CA SER A 126 -15.77 31.73 -32.95
C SER A 126 -14.94 33.01 -32.98
N THR A 127 -14.68 33.50 -34.18
CA THR A 127 -14.14 34.85 -34.37
C THR A 127 -15.28 35.86 -34.27
N VAL A 128 -15.14 36.86 -33.42
CA VAL A 128 -16.11 37.96 -33.33
C VAL A 128 -15.65 39.00 -34.36
N ALA A 129 -16.44 39.20 -35.42
CA ALA A 129 -16.17 40.28 -36.36
C ALA A 129 -16.19 41.60 -35.58
N ALA A 130 -15.12 42.39 -35.68
CA ALA A 130 -15.07 43.71 -35.08
C ALA A 130 -16.29 44.51 -35.58
N ALA A 131 -17.06 45.09 -34.67
CA ALA A 131 -18.07 46.05 -35.05
C ALA A 131 -17.38 47.16 -35.85
N ALA A 132 -18.00 47.62 -36.95
CA ALA A 132 -17.37 48.57 -37.88
C ALA A 132 -16.95 49.91 -37.24
N GLU A 133 -17.41 50.21 -36.03
CA GLU A 133 -17.01 51.38 -35.23
C GLU A 133 -15.65 51.22 -34.51
N ASP A 134 -15.08 50.01 -34.43
CA ASP A 134 -13.84 49.69 -33.69
C ASP A 134 -12.62 49.51 -34.61
N VAL A 135 -12.73 49.87 -35.91
CA VAL A 135 -11.64 49.78 -36.89
C VAL A 135 -10.69 50.96 -36.73
N VAL A 136 -10.02 51.02 -35.58
CA VAL A 136 -8.80 51.79 -35.38
C VAL A 136 -7.62 50.87 -35.69
N GLU A 137 -6.67 51.34 -36.48
CA GLU A 137 -5.45 50.64 -36.86
C GLU A 137 -4.76 50.02 -35.62
N GLY A 138 -4.76 48.68 -35.52
CA GLY A 138 -4.08 47.94 -34.44
C GLY A 138 -4.98 47.22 -33.42
N VAL A 139 -6.31 47.29 -33.52
CA VAL A 139 -7.19 46.51 -32.63
C VAL A 139 -7.17 45.03 -33.02
N ALA A 140 -6.55 44.20 -32.18
CA ALA A 140 -6.55 42.75 -32.33
C ALA A 140 -7.99 42.24 -32.41
N SER A 141 -8.28 41.43 -33.43
CA SER A 141 -9.58 40.76 -33.59
C SER A 141 -9.97 40.05 -32.29
N LYS A 142 -11.18 40.33 -31.79
CA LYS A 142 -11.70 39.63 -30.60
C LYS A 142 -12.16 38.24 -31.01
N VAL A 143 -11.88 37.27 -30.16
CA VAL A 143 -12.20 35.86 -30.36
C VAL A 143 -12.94 35.38 -29.13
N LYS A 144 -14.06 34.71 -29.36
CA LYS A 144 -14.81 34.07 -28.29
C LYS A 144 -14.08 32.78 -27.91
N VAL A 145 -13.60 32.71 -26.68
CA VAL A 145 -12.89 31.55 -26.14
C VAL A 145 -13.72 30.86 -25.06
N PHE A 146 -13.52 29.56 -24.95
CA PHE A 146 -14.06 28.71 -23.89
C PHE A 146 -12.90 28.15 -23.07
N TYR A 147 -12.99 28.25 -21.74
CA TYR A 147 -11.99 27.68 -20.85
C TYR A 147 -12.60 27.31 -19.49
N TYR A 148 -11.85 26.53 -18.72
CA TYR A 148 -12.22 26.10 -17.37
C TYR A 148 -11.37 26.79 -16.32
N GLU A 149 -11.97 27.10 -15.16
CA GLU A 149 -11.26 27.64 -14.01
C GLU A 149 -11.59 26.87 -12.73
N VAL A 150 -10.59 26.71 -11.87
CA VAL A 150 -10.72 26.22 -10.50
C VAL A 150 -10.06 27.23 -9.57
N ALA A 151 -10.81 27.78 -8.62
CA ALA A 151 -10.34 28.81 -7.69
C ALA A 151 -9.63 30.02 -8.36
N GLY A 152 -10.10 30.43 -9.53
CA GLY A 152 -9.54 31.55 -10.30
C GLY A 152 -8.27 31.22 -11.09
N VAL A 153 -7.88 29.95 -11.18
CA VAL A 153 -6.76 29.47 -11.99
C VAL A 153 -7.29 28.69 -13.19
N GLN A 154 -6.84 29.03 -14.40
CA GLN A 154 -7.21 28.31 -15.62
C GLN A 154 -6.69 26.86 -15.58
N VAL A 155 -7.56 25.91 -15.92
CA VAL A 155 -7.27 24.47 -15.88
C VAL A 155 -7.47 23.85 -17.26
N PRO A 156 -6.60 22.93 -17.71
CA PRO A 156 -6.80 22.21 -18.97
C PRO A 156 -8.12 21.42 -18.99
N GLU A 157 -8.83 21.46 -20.11
CA GLU A 157 -10.06 20.68 -20.34
C GLU A 157 -9.86 19.18 -20.06
N GLN A 158 -8.73 18.61 -20.49
CA GLN A 158 -8.41 17.19 -20.23
C GLN A 158 -8.34 16.86 -18.72
N LYS A 159 -7.84 17.79 -17.89
CA LYS A 159 -7.81 17.61 -16.43
C LYS A 159 -9.23 17.60 -15.85
N VAL A 160 -10.12 18.46 -16.35
CA VAL A 160 -11.51 18.53 -15.92
C VAL A 160 -12.29 17.28 -16.33
N ILE A 161 -12.14 16.82 -17.58
CA ILE A 161 -12.77 15.58 -18.07
C ILE A 161 -12.33 14.39 -17.21
N ARG A 162 -11.03 14.23 -17.01
CA ARG A 162 -10.47 13.15 -16.17
C ARG A 162 -10.97 13.24 -14.72
N ALA A 163 -11.00 14.43 -14.15
CA ALA A 163 -11.51 14.65 -12.79
C ALA A 163 -12.99 14.24 -12.65
N ARG A 164 -13.84 14.61 -13.62
CA ARG A 164 -15.24 14.21 -13.67
C ARG A 164 -15.39 12.69 -13.87
N GLU A 165 -14.54 12.07 -14.68
CA GLU A 165 -14.54 10.62 -14.88
C GLU A 165 -14.19 9.88 -13.57
N ILE A 166 -13.12 10.27 -12.89
CA ILE A 166 -12.70 9.68 -11.61
C ILE A 166 -13.79 9.84 -10.56
N ALA A 167 -14.34 11.05 -10.40
CA ALA A 167 -15.40 11.33 -9.42
C ALA A 167 -16.68 10.53 -9.68
N THR A 168 -16.96 10.20 -10.95
CA THR A 168 -18.12 9.38 -11.34
C THR A 168 -17.85 7.90 -11.13
N ALA A 169 -16.66 7.43 -11.50
CA ALA A 169 -16.29 6.02 -11.40
C ALA A 169 -16.04 5.56 -9.96
N VAL A 170 -15.59 6.47 -9.09
CA VAL A 170 -15.26 6.20 -7.69
C VAL A 170 -16.11 7.12 -6.80
N PRO A 171 -17.37 6.77 -6.51
CA PRO A 171 -18.27 7.64 -5.74
C PRO A 171 -17.89 7.75 -4.26
N SER A 172 -17.19 6.73 -3.72
CA SER A 172 -16.73 6.70 -2.34
C SER A 172 -15.40 5.95 -2.24
N THR A 173 -14.56 6.35 -1.29
CA THR A 173 -13.30 5.65 -1.00
C THR A 173 -13.54 4.35 -0.22
N PRO A 174 -12.69 3.33 -0.41
CA PRO A 174 -12.76 2.12 0.39
C PRO A 174 -12.49 2.38 1.88
N VAL A 175 -12.93 1.45 2.73
CA VAL A 175 -12.65 1.49 4.17
C VAL A 175 -11.15 1.39 4.43
N ALA A 176 -10.65 2.10 5.43
CA ALA A 176 -9.23 2.06 5.82
C ALA A 176 -8.76 0.62 6.09
N GLY A 177 -7.60 0.25 5.53
CA GLY A 177 -7.03 -1.09 5.66
C GLY A 177 -7.69 -2.17 4.79
N SER A 178 -8.65 -1.81 3.91
CA SER A 178 -9.23 -2.76 2.95
C SER A 178 -8.25 -3.08 1.82
N LYS A 179 -8.28 -4.32 1.34
CA LYS A 179 -7.54 -4.75 0.14
C LYS A 179 -8.00 -3.96 -1.10
N ASP A 180 -9.25 -3.49 -1.12
CA ASP A 180 -9.83 -2.75 -2.25
C ASP A 180 -9.01 -1.50 -2.63
N TRP A 181 -8.19 -0.96 -1.72
CA TRP A 181 -7.25 0.12 -2.05
C TRP A 181 -6.19 -0.30 -3.08
N LEU A 182 -5.74 -1.55 -3.04
CA LEU A 182 -4.81 -2.10 -4.04
C LEU A 182 -5.51 -2.24 -5.39
N ASP A 183 -6.71 -2.82 -5.41
CA ASP A 183 -7.49 -3.02 -6.64
C ASP A 183 -7.86 -1.66 -7.27
N LEU A 184 -8.16 -0.66 -6.43
CA LEU A 184 -8.44 0.70 -6.87
C LEU A 184 -7.18 1.38 -7.42
N LYS A 185 -6.01 1.21 -6.79
CA LYS A 185 -4.74 1.70 -7.32
C LYS A 185 -4.46 1.10 -8.70
N ASP A 186 -4.65 -0.20 -8.87
CA ASP A 186 -4.47 -0.88 -10.17
C ASP A 186 -5.45 -0.34 -11.23
N THR A 187 -6.68 0.01 -10.82
CA THR A 187 -7.66 0.67 -11.69
C THR A 187 -7.19 2.06 -12.13
N PHE A 188 -6.65 2.87 -11.20
CA PHE A 188 -6.10 4.18 -11.54
C PHE A 188 -4.91 4.08 -12.50
N VAL A 189 -4.00 3.13 -12.26
CA VAL A 189 -2.82 2.93 -13.13
C VAL A 189 -3.26 2.46 -14.52
N SER A 190 -4.14 1.45 -14.60
CA SER A 190 -4.60 0.90 -15.89
C SER A 190 -5.40 1.89 -16.72
N ARG A 191 -6.12 2.82 -16.09
CA ARG A 191 -6.87 3.88 -16.79
C ARG A 191 -6.05 5.14 -17.08
N GLY A 192 -4.78 5.18 -16.67
CA GLY A 192 -3.92 6.36 -16.87
C GLY A 192 -4.39 7.58 -16.06
N TRP A 193 -5.05 7.34 -14.92
CA TRP A 193 -5.47 8.38 -13.98
C TRP A 193 -4.32 8.79 -13.03
N SER A 194 -3.10 8.83 -13.54
CA SER A 194 -1.87 9.16 -12.79
C SER A 194 -1.70 10.65 -12.57
#